data_AF-A0A835MJM5-F1
#
_entry.id   AF-A0A835MJM5-F1
#
_cell.length_a   1.000
_cell.length_b   1.000
_cell.length_c   1.000
_cell.angle_alpha   90.00
_cell.angle_beta   90.00
_cell.angle_gamma   90.00
#
_symmetry.space_group_name_H-M   'P 1'
#
loop_
_entity.id
_entity.type
_entity.pdbx_description
1 polymer ?
#
loop_
_entity_poly.entity_id
_entity_poly.type
_entity_poly.pdbx_seq_one_letter_code
_entity_poly.pdbx_strand_id
1 'polypeptide(L)'
;MMKMLVAPIPSATDLVDAGIKLKTTEDIFRNLISYEQCSPKCTDRITSYAVLLDNLINTTKDMDILTSSGIIHNWLNPEEAMQLFNKLYHDAYLEKYYYQKLCQKLNKYSRRRWPRWRALLMRNYFGTPWAIVSMFVAATLLILTIVQTIFTFMN
;
A
#
# COMPACT_ATOMS: atom_id res chain seq x y z
N MET A 1 -46.46 -15.40 -7.74
CA MET A 1 -45.90 -14.09 -7.31
C MET A 1 -45.03 -14.33 -6.09
N MET A 2 -43.74 -14.60 -6.31
CA MET A 2 -42.80 -15.05 -5.27
C MET A 2 -42.19 -13.81 -4.60
N LYS A 3 -42.61 -13.51 -3.36
CA LYS A 3 -41.96 -12.48 -2.55
C LYS A 3 -40.56 -12.98 -2.20
N MET A 4 -39.54 -12.40 -2.81
CA MET A 4 -38.16 -12.52 -2.31
C MET A 4 -38.14 -11.90 -0.92
N LEU A 5 -38.12 -12.76 0.11
CA LEU A 5 -37.73 -12.39 1.46
C LEU A 5 -36.26 -11.99 1.38
N VAL A 6 -36.02 -10.69 1.16
CA VAL A 6 -34.71 -10.10 1.40
C VAL A 6 -34.49 -10.20 2.90
N ALA A 7 -33.66 -11.16 3.32
CA ALA A 7 -33.25 -11.27 4.71
C ALA A 7 -32.65 -9.92 5.16
N PRO A 8 -32.97 -9.44 6.37
CA PRO A 8 -32.40 -8.21 6.88
C PRO A 8 -30.88 -8.35 6.90
N ILE A 9 -30.20 -7.36 6.33
CA ILE A 9 -28.74 -7.31 6.30
C ILE A 9 -28.27 -7.26 7.76
N PRO A 10 -27.47 -8.24 8.23
CA PRO A 10 -27.03 -8.29 9.62
C PRO A 10 -26.24 -7.03 9.99
N SER A 11 -26.39 -6.59 11.24
CA SER A 11 -25.71 -5.40 11.74
C SER A 11 -24.20 -5.59 11.70
N ALA A 12 -23.46 -4.49 11.49
CA ALA A 12 -22.00 -4.50 11.52
C ALA A 12 -21.44 -5.07 12.85
N THR A 13 -22.20 -5.00 13.95
CA THR A 13 -21.84 -5.59 15.25
C THR A 13 -21.92 -7.12 15.25
N ASP A 14 -22.96 -7.68 14.62
CA ASP A 14 -23.23 -9.12 14.60
C ASP A 14 -22.20 -9.87 13.74
N LEU A 15 -21.65 -9.19 12.74
CA LEU A 15 -20.61 -9.70 11.85
C LEU A 15 -19.22 -9.69 12.49
N VAL A 16 -18.98 -8.75 13.40
CA VAL A 16 -17.73 -8.63 14.16
C VAL A 16 -17.64 -9.70 15.25
N ASP A 17 -18.75 -9.99 15.94
CA ASP A 17 -18.81 -10.98 17.03
C ASP A 17 -18.69 -12.43 16.54
N ALA A 18 -19.02 -12.70 15.27
CA ALA A 18 -18.90 -14.03 14.66
C ALA A 18 -17.47 -14.39 14.19
N GLY A 19 -16.48 -13.49 14.35
CA GLY A 19 -15.11 -13.74 13.90
C GLY A 19 -14.92 -13.72 12.37
N ILE A 20 -15.93 -13.31 11.61
CA ILE A 20 -15.97 -13.32 10.14
C ILE A 20 -15.53 -11.95 9.60
N LYS A 21 -14.28 -11.54 9.84
CA LYS A 21 -13.84 -10.19 9.48
C LYS A 21 -13.30 -10.07 8.05
N LEU A 22 -12.60 -11.09 7.56
CA LEU A 22 -11.88 -11.03 6.28
C LEU A 22 -12.77 -11.42 5.08
N LYS A 23 -13.44 -12.58 5.17
CA LYS A 23 -14.29 -13.12 4.09
C LYS A 23 -15.45 -12.19 3.77
N THR A 24 -16.11 -11.65 4.80
CA THR A 24 -17.21 -10.70 4.62
C THR A 24 -16.76 -9.38 4.00
N THR A 25 -15.55 -8.90 4.31
CA THR A 25 -15.04 -7.66 3.70
C THR A 25 -14.76 -7.87 2.21
N GLU A 26 -14.13 -8.98 1.84
CA GLU A 26 -13.91 -9.34 0.44
C GLU A 26 -15.25 -9.45 -0.30
N ASP A 27 -16.21 -10.19 0.26
CA ASP A 27 -17.53 -10.43 -0.33
C ASP A 27 -18.31 -9.11 -0.51
N ILE A 28 -18.27 -8.20 0.48
CA ILE A 28 -18.91 -6.89 0.38
C ILE A 28 -18.27 -6.07 -0.75
N PHE A 29 -16.94 -5.98 -0.81
CA PHE A 29 -16.27 -5.21 -1.86
C PHE A 29 -16.55 -5.77 -3.24
N ARG A 30 -16.51 -7.11 -3.41
CA ARG A 30 -16.84 -7.77 -4.68
C ARG A 30 -18.29 -7.51 -5.08
N ASN A 31 -19.23 -7.63 -4.15
CA ASN A 31 -20.64 -7.34 -4.42
C ASN A 31 -20.88 -5.88 -4.84
N LEU A 32 -20.19 -4.92 -4.21
CA LEU A 32 -20.27 -3.51 -4.58
C LEU A 32 -19.68 -3.24 -5.97
N ILE A 33 -18.54 -3.85 -6.30
CA ILE A 33 -17.93 -3.75 -7.64
C ILE A 33 -18.86 -4.36 -8.70
N SER A 34 -19.42 -5.55 -8.45
CA SER A 34 -20.39 -6.17 -9.36
C SER A 34 -21.65 -5.33 -9.52
N TYR A 35 -22.14 -4.70 -8.45
CA TYR A 35 -23.27 -3.78 -8.53
C TYR A 35 -22.96 -2.55 -9.41
N GLU A 36 -21.76 -1.96 -9.28
CA GLU A 36 -21.32 -0.87 -10.17
C GLU A 36 -21.28 -1.34 -11.63
N GLN A 37 -20.69 -2.50 -11.90
CA GLN A 37 -20.56 -3.04 -13.26
C GLN A 37 -21.89 -3.42 -13.91
N CYS A 38 -22.86 -3.92 -13.13
CA CYS A 38 -24.18 -4.30 -13.65
C CYS A 38 -25.13 -3.11 -13.80
N SER A 39 -24.76 -1.92 -13.34
CA SER A 39 -25.62 -0.74 -13.34
C SER A 39 -25.05 0.37 -14.21
N PRO A 40 -25.56 0.57 -15.45
CA PRO A 40 -25.04 1.58 -16.39
C PRO A 40 -25.14 3.04 -15.90
N LYS A 41 -25.88 3.29 -14.82
CA LYS A 41 -26.06 4.61 -14.20
C LYS A 41 -25.17 4.81 -12.97
N CYS A 42 -24.50 3.76 -12.49
CA CYS A 42 -23.56 3.88 -11.38
C CYS A 42 -22.22 4.40 -11.88
N THR A 43 -21.52 5.09 -10.98
CA THR A 43 -20.16 5.57 -11.23
C THR A 43 -19.17 4.56 -10.69
N ASP A 44 -18.06 4.31 -11.40
CA ASP A 44 -16.97 3.40 -11.00
C ASP A 44 -16.16 3.87 -9.76
N ARG A 45 -16.80 4.41 -8.73
CA ARG A 45 -16.13 5.03 -7.57
C ARG A 45 -15.56 3.99 -6.63
N ILE A 46 -16.30 2.94 -6.35
CA ILE A 46 -15.85 1.83 -5.51
C ILE A 46 -14.76 1.05 -6.26
N THR A 47 -14.96 0.78 -7.54
CA THR A 47 -13.95 0.13 -8.39
C THR A 47 -12.67 0.98 -8.48
N SER A 48 -12.79 2.30 -8.70
CA SER A 48 -11.65 3.22 -8.68
C SER A 48 -10.95 3.25 -7.31
N TYR A 49 -11.69 3.08 -6.22
CA TYR A 49 -11.13 3.06 -4.87
C TYR A 49 -10.38 1.75 -4.61
N ALA A 50 -10.91 0.61 -5.06
CA ALA A 50 -10.21 -0.67 -4.99
C ALA A 50 -8.88 -0.62 -5.76
N VAL A 51 -8.88 -0.06 -6.98
CA VAL A 51 -7.65 0.19 -7.76
C VAL A 51 -6.67 1.11 -7.01
N LEU A 52 -7.17 2.15 -6.34
CA LEU A 52 -6.30 3.03 -5.55
C LEU A 52 -5.63 2.28 -4.40
N LEU A 53 -6.39 1.43 -3.68
CA LEU A 53 -5.85 0.65 -2.57
C LEU A 53 -4.85 -0.41 -3.03
N ASP A 54 -5.14 -1.13 -4.11
CA ASP A 54 -4.21 -2.07 -4.75
C ASP A 54 -2.87 -1.39 -5.11
N ASN A 55 -2.92 -0.20 -5.70
CA ASN A 55 -1.71 0.58 -6.02
C ASN A 55 -0.97 1.12 -4.78
N LEU A 56 -1.65 1.29 -3.64
CA LEU A 56 -1.04 1.77 -2.39
C LEU A 56 -0.46 0.63 -1.55
N ILE A 57 -1.00 -0.58 -1.66
CA ILE A 57 -0.70 -1.73 -0.81
C ILE A 57 0.09 -2.75 -1.64
N ASN A 58 1.39 -2.55 -1.77
CA ASN A 58 2.24 -3.51 -2.50
C ASN A 58 3.01 -4.45 -1.55
N THR A 59 3.20 -4.04 -0.30
CA THR A 59 3.90 -4.80 0.73
C THR A 59 3.15 -4.77 2.06
N THR A 60 3.44 -5.73 2.94
CA THR A 60 2.93 -5.74 4.32
C THR A 60 3.31 -4.47 5.09
N LYS A 61 4.47 -3.87 4.77
CA LYS A 61 4.88 -2.59 5.34
C LYS A 61 3.98 -1.43 4.94
N ASP A 62 3.47 -1.43 3.72
CA ASP A 62 2.51 -0.41 3.27
C ASP A 62 1.20 -0.55 4.04
N MET A 63 0.76 -1.80 4.28
CA MET A 63 -0.40 -2.10 5.13
C MET A 63 -0.20 -1.60 6.57
N ASP A 64 0.99 -1.81 7.15
CA ASP A 64 1.32 -1.33 8.50
C ASP A 64 1.26 0.20 8.59
N ILE A 65 1.77 0.90 7.57
CA ILE A 65 1.73 2.38 7.50
C ILE A 65 0.28 2.87 7.38
N LEU A 66 -0.52 2.25 6.51
CA LEU A 66 -1.94 2.62 6.33
C LEU A 66 -2.77 2.33 7.58
N THR A 67 -2.43 1.28 8.31
CA THR A 67 -3.07 0.94 9.59
C THR A 67 -2.67 1.93 10.69
N SER A 68 -1.38 2.22 10.81
CA SER A 68 -0.85 3.16 11.80
C SER A 68 -1.31 4.60 11.56
N SER A 69 -1.58 4.97 10.31
CA SER A 69 -2.14 6.26 9.94
C SER A 69 -3.67 6.35 10.07
N GLY A 70 -4.33 5.25 10.46
CA GLY A 70 -5.77 5.18 10.64
C GLY A 70 -6.56 5.30 9.33
N ILE A 71 -5.92 5.08 8.18
CA ILE A 71 -6.60 5.03 6.88
C ILE A 71 -7.34 3.70 6.75
N ILE A 72 -6.72 2.65 7.27
CA ILE A 72 -7.23 1.30 7.27
C ILE A 72 -7.32 0.84 8.74
N HIS A 73 -8.44 0.24 9.14
CA HIS A 73 -8.64 -0.22 10.51
C HIS A 73 -8.94 -1.71 10.56
N ASN A 74 -8.63 -2.32 11.71
CA ASN A 74 -9.23 -3.57 12.15
C ASN A 74 -8.80 -4.87 11.44
N TRP A 75 -7.59 -4.92 10.89
CA TRP A 75 -7.03 -6.14 10.28
C TRP A 75 -6.23 -6.94 11.30
N LEU A 76 -6.60 -8.22 11.47
CA LEU A 76 -5.86 -9.14 12.34
C LEU A 76 -4.50 -9.52 11.74
N ASN A 77 -4.38 -9.56 10.41
CA ASN A 77 -3.19 -9.99 9.70
C ASN A 77 -2.93 -9.12 8.46
N PRO A 78 -1.81 -8.36 8.41
CA PRO A 78 -1.46 -7.51 7.27
C PRO A 78 -1.26 -8.27 5.96
N GLU A 79 -0.78 -9.52 6.02
CA GLU A 79 -0.53 -10.35 4.85
C GLU A 79 -1.84 -10.78 4.18
N GLU A 80 -2.81 -11.21 4.98
CA GLU A 80 -4.16 -11.57 4.50
C GLU A 80 -4.88 -10.35 3.91
N ALA A 81 -4.76 -9.20 4.56
CA ALA A 81 -5.34 -7.95 4.07
C ALA A 81 -4.73 -7.54 2.73
N MET A 82 -3.40 -7.60 2.59
CA MET A 82 -2.69 -7.32 1.34
C MET A 82 -3.16 -8.26 0.23
N GLN A 83 -3.21 -9.57 0.51
CA GLN A 83 -3.69 -10.55 -0.47
C GLN A 83 -5.15 -10.32 -0.87
N LEU A 84 -6.01 -9.87 0.04
CA LEU A 84 -7.39 -9.50 -0.25
C LEU A 84 -7.44 -8.33 -1.22
N PHE A 85 -6.76 -7.22 -0.94
CA PHE A 85 -6.78 -6.05 -1.82
C PHE A 85 -6.20 -6.34 -3.20
N ASN A 86 -5.11 -7.10 -3.27
CA ASN A 86 -4.52 -7.53 -4.55
C ASN A 86 -5.48 -8.41 -5.37
N LYS A 87 -6.33 -9.20 -4.71
CA LYS A 87 -7.33 -10.06 -5.37
C LYS A 87 -8.62 -9.34 -5.72
N LEU A 88 -8.92 -8.18 -5.11
CA LEU A 88 -10.18 -7.45 -5.34
C LEU A 88 -10.27 -6.88 -6.75
N TYR A 89 -9.14 -6.49 -7.34
CA TYR A 89 -9.12 -5.85 -8.66
C TYR A 89 -9.06 -6.84 -9.84
N HIS A 90 -8.80 -8.13 -9.60
CA HIS A 90 -8.34 -9.05 -10.65
C HIS A 90 -9.30 -9.27 -11.85
N ASP A 91 -10.56 -8.82 -11.78
CA ASP A 91 -11.55 -8.92 -12.87
C ASP A 91 -12.39 -7.63 -13.07
N ALA A 92 -11.94 -6.48 -12.56
CA ALA A 92 -12.76 -5.28 -12.59
C ALA A 92 -12.49 -4.39 -13.83
N TYR A 93 -13.44 -4.33 -14.77
CA TYR A 93 -13.41 -3.34 -15.85
C TYR A 93 -13.67 -1.94 -15.30
N LEU A 94 -12.79 -0.99 -15.63
CA LEU A 94 -12.84 0.39 -15.15
C LEU A 94 -12.91 1.35 -16.33
N GLU A 95 -14.09 1.94 -16.58
CA GLU A 95 -14.27 2.90 -17.67
C GLU A 95 -13.72 4.28 -17.27
N LYS A 96 -13.91 4.69 -16.01
CA LYS A 96 -13.47 5.99 -15.52
C LYS A 96 -12.76 5.94 -14.16
N TYR A 97 -11.47 6.27 -14.16
CA TYR A 97 -10.70 6.37 -12.91
C TYR A 97 -10.94 7.69 -12.16
N TYR A 98 -11.75 7.64 -11.10
CA TYR A 98 -12.17 8.82 -10.33
C TYR A 98 -11.04 9.47 -9.53
N TYR A 99 -10.05 8.71 -9.08
CA TYR A 99 -8.97 9.19 -8.22
C TYR A 99 -7.72 9.62 -8.98
N GLN A 100 -7.79 9.74 -10.31
CA GLN A 100 -6.63 10.13 -11.14
C GLN A 100 -5.97 11.44 -10.68
N LYS A 101 -6.78 12.48 -10.43
CA LYS A 101 -6.29 13.78 -9.96
C LYS A 101 -5.66 13.70 -8.58
N LEU A 102 -6.19 12.83 -7.70
CA LEU A 102 -5.65 12.58 -6.38
C LEU A 102 -4.26 11.92 -6.50
N CYS A 103 -4.14 10.86 -7.32
CA CYS A 103 -2.87 10.19 -7.60
C CYS A 103 -1.83 11.15 -8.18
N GLN A 104 -2.22 12.02 -9.11
CA GLN A 104 -1.32 13.05 -9.65
C GLN A 104 -0.85 14.03 -8.56
N LYS A 105 -1.74 14.45 -7.66
CA LYS A 105 -1.39 15.34 -6.54
C LYS A 105 -0.47 14.66 -5.54
N LEU A 106 -0.74 13.40 -5.19
CA LEU A 106 0.10 12.60 -4.31
C LEU A 106 1.49 12.37 -4.91
N ASN A 107 1.58 12.01 -6.18
CA ASN A 107 2.85 11.83 -6.89
C ASN A 107 3.64 13.15 -6.95
N LYS A 108 2.97 14.28 -7.25
CA LYS A 108 3.59 15.61 -7.22
C LYS A 108 4.08 15.99 -5.82
N TYR A 109 3.35 15.62 -4.77
CA TYR A 109 3.73 15.89 -3.38
C TYR A 109 4.92 15.01 -2.94
N SER A 110 4.89 13.72 -3.24
CA SER A 110 5.99 12.78 -3.00
C SER A 110 7.28 13.29 -3.67
N ARG A 111 7.18 13.67 -4.96
CA ARG A 111 8.28 14.31 -5.71
C ARG A 111 8.75 15.64 -5.17
N ARG A 112 7.98 16.35 -4.34
CA ARG A 112 8.42 17.60 -3.68
C ARG A 112 9.05 17.38 -2.32
N ARG A 113 8.66 16.33 -1.58
CA ARG A 113 9.13 16.04 -0.23
C ARG A 113 10.42 15.21 -0.24
N TRP A 114 10.53 14.24 -1.13
CA TRP A 114 11.75 13.45 -1.35
C TRP A 114 13.00 14.30 -1.65
N PRO A 115 12.97 15.29 -2.59
CA PRO A 115 14.13 16.14 -2.82
C PRO A 115 14.43 17.07 -1.66
N ARG A 116 13.46 17.38 -0.77
CA ARG A 116 13.69 18.21 0.42
C ARG A 116 14.48 17.46 1.48
N TRP A 117 14.16 16.18 1.72
CA TRP A 117 14.96 15.30 2.57
C TRP A 117 16.33 15.02 1.97
N ARG A 118 16.39 14.82 0.65
CA ARG A 118 17.66 14.69 -0.08
C ARG A 118 18.51 15.97 0.02
N ALA A 119 17.91 17.15 -0.03
CA ALA A 119 18.60 18.44 0.15
C ALA A 119 19.08 18.65 1.59
N LEU A 120 18.32 18.22 2.58
CA LEU A 120 18.72 18.20 4.00
C LEU A 120 19.88 17.23 4.25
N LEU A 121 19.80 16.03 3.68
CA LEU A 121 20.92 15.07 3.63
C LEU A 121 22.12 15.70 2.97
N MET A 122 21.97 16.36 1.81
CA MET A 122 23.08 17.01 1.13
C MET A 122 23.71 18.10 2.02
N ARG A 123 22.90 18.92 2.68
CA ARG A 123 23.37 20.00 3.55
C ARG A 123 24.05 19.50 4.83
N ASN A 124 23.53 18.47 5.49
CA ASN A 124 24.09 17.98 6.74
C ASN A 124 25.25 16.98 6.52
N TYR A 125 25.16 16.16 5.48
CA TYR A 125 26.13 15.12 5.15
C TYR A 125 27.31 15.66 4.32
N PHE A 126 27.08 16.59 3.39
CA PHE A 126 28.14 17.25 2.60
C PHE A 126 28.51 18.65 3.11
N GLY A 127 27.84 19.17 4.14
CA GLY A 127 28.16 20.48 4.73
C GLY A 127 29.28 20.45 5.77
N THR A 128 29.71 19.26 6.21
CA THR A 128 30.83 19.11 7.15
C THR A 128 31.96 18.31 6.48
N PRO A 129 33.13 18.91 6.22
CA PRO A 129 34.24 18.25 5.54
C PRO A 129 34.65 16.92 6.22
N TRP A 130 34.50 16.85 7.54
CA TRP A 130 34.83 15.70 8.37
C TRP A 130 33.94 14.48 8.13
N ALA A 131 32.64 14.66 7.86
CA ALA A 131 31.75 13.54 7.58
C ALA A 131 32.11 12.86 6.25
N ILE A 132 32.55 13.65 5.26
CA ILE A 132 33.02 13.15 3.96
C ILE A 132 34.30 12.32 4.15
N VAL A 133 35.28 12.85 4.89
CA VAL A 133 36.53 12.12 5.18
C VAL A 133 36.25 10.81 5.92
N SER A 134 35.38 10.83 6.93
CA SER A 134 35.00 9.62 7.67
C SER A 134 34.34 8.57 6.78
N MET A 135 33.49 8.99 5.85
CA MET A 135 32.87 8.09 4.87
C MET A 135 33.91 7.44 3.94
N PHE A 136 34.86 8.22 3.42
CA PHE A 136 35.93 7.67 2.58
C PHE A 136 36.83 6.70 3.35
N VAL A 137 37.17 7.01 4.61
CA VAL A 137 37.93 6.11 5.49
C VAL A 137 37.16 4.81 5.73
N ALA A 138 35.86 4.89 6.01
CA ALA A 138 35.03 3.70 6.20
C ALA A 138 34.94 2.86 4.91
N ALA A 139 34.80 3.50 3.76
CA ALA A 139 34.73 2.82 2.47
C ALA A 139 36.06 2.15 2.09
N THR A 140 37.20 2.81 2.29
CA THR A 140 38.52 2.22 2.03
C THR A 140 38.81 1.06 2.96
N LEU A 141 38.48 1.18 4.25
CA LEU A 141 38.57 0.07 5.20
C LEU A 141 37.72 -1.11 4.75
N LEU A 142 36.47 -0.85 4.33
CA LEU A 142 35.55 -1.90 3.88
C LEU A 142 36.08 -2.63 2.64
N ILE A 143 36.55 -1.89 1.64
CA ILE A 143 37.18 -2.45 0.43
C ILE A 143 38.41 -3.27 0.80
N LEU A 144 39.25 -2.77 1.70
CA LEU A 144 40.44 -3.48 2.17
C LEU A 144 40.06 -4.79 2.85
N THR A 145 39.05 -4.81 3.73
CA THR A 145 38.55 -6.05 4.34
C THR A 145 38.04 -7.05 3.31
N ILE A 146 37.34 -6.60 2.25
CA ILE A 146 36.88 -7.49 1.19
C ILE A 146 38.07 -8.11 0.46
N VAL A 147 39.03 -7.28 0.06
CA VAL A 147 40.24 -7.74 -0.63
C VAL A 147 41.03 -8.72 0.25
N GLN A 148 41.25 -8.38 1.52
CA GLN A 148 41.89 -9.27 2.50
C GLN A 148 41.14 -10.60 2.61
N THR A 149 39.82 -10.57 2.74
CA THR A 149 38.99 -11.78 2.84
C THR A 149 39.14 -12.67 1.59
N ILE A 150 39.16 -12.08 0.40
CA ILE A 150 39.34 -12.83 -0.86
C ILE A 150 40.75 -13.44 -0.94
N PHE A 151 41.79 -12.67 -0.61
CA PHE A 151 43.16 -13.18 -0.61
C PHE A 151 43.36 -14.28 0.44
N THR A 152 42.81 -14.13 1.64
CA THR A 152 42.82 -15.17 2.68
C THR A 152 42.05 -16.42 2.27
N PHE A 153 41.02 -16.29 1.44
CA PHE A 153 40.28 -17.43 0.92
C PHE A 153 41.01 -18.14 -0.25
N MET A 154 41.80 -17.41 -1.04
CA MET A 154 42.56 -17.95 -2.17
C MET A 154 43.92 -18.55 -1.80
N ASN A 155 44.47 -18.22 -0.64
CA ASN A 155 45.76 -18.70 -0.13
C ASN A 155 45.57 -19.72 0.98
#